data_AF-A0A2D6AKK5-F1
#
_entry.id   AF-A0A2D6AKK5-F1
#
_cell.length_a   1.000
_cell.length_b   1.000
_cell.length_c   1.000
_cell.angle_alpha   90.00
_cell.angle_beta   90.00
_cell.angle_gamma   90.00
#
_symmetry.space_group_name_H-M   'P 1'
#
loop_
_entity.id
_entity.type
_entity.pdbx_description
1 polymer ?
#
loop_
_entity_poly.entity_id
_entity_poly.type
_entity_poly.pdbx_seq_one_letter_code
_entity_poly.pdbx_strand_id
1 'polypeptide(L)'
;MPATTLPEIIVSYYPANGDVGIPLSDSITILFDRAMNTERLKEDFFVEGPDTDQWIGPGLMELKDPDNISQGDLDDFLKSPGYRGIVQGTFEFKSISMTDATVEVDPASNDYRTKLIFKSTRPFAPMITYTANLIETLDTTGTSWPGYVGFSFESGSGSITQLPASISSSILTSGASPSTVAATSDGTGLKMLSSSPVDFSTKNASDLTEITINFDKDLDAATVTNERVVVETFLASDHPNLVGTAKGKLAKQLVVNGKTLTIRI
;
A
#
# COMPACT_ATOMS: atom_id res chain seq x y z
N MET A 1 -20.52 23.10 10.50
CA MET A 1 -21.24 21.85 10.16
C MET A 1 -21.87 21.32 11.46
N PRO A 2 -23.18 21.03 11.51
CA PRO A 2 -23.78 20.37 12.65
C PRO A 2 -23.13 18.99 12.85
N ALA A 3 -22.93 18.57 14.11
CA ALA A 3 -22.38 17.25 14.41
C ALA A 3 -23.33 16.18 13.87
N THR A 4 -22.83 15.30 12.99
CA THR A 4 -23.60 14.15 12.50
C THR A 4 -23.70 13.16 13.65
N THR A 5 -24.90 12.99 14.19
CA THR A 5 -25.16 11.95 15.18
C THR A 5 -25.11 10.60 14.47
N LEU A 6 -24.18 9.75 14.91
CA LEU A 6 -24.10 8.37 14.46
C LEU A 6 -25.43 7.65 14.72
N PRO A 7 -25.95 6.87 13.75
CA PRO A 7 -27.10 6.03 14.03
C PRO A 7 -26.79 5.03 15.13
N GLU A 8 -27.81 4.69 15.92
CA GLU A 8 -27.68 3.86 17.12
C GLU A 8 -26.98 2.51 16.86
N ILE A 9 -27.16 1.93 15.67
CA ILE A 9 -26.59 0.64 15.30
C ILE A 9 -25.09 0.68 14.97
N ILE A 10 -24.53 1.86 14.68
CA ILE A 10 -23.11 2.01 14.30
C ILE A 10 -22.34 2.55 15.49
N VAL A 11 -21.41 1.75 16.00
CA VAL A 11 -20.49 2.13 17.08
C VAL A 11 -19.39 3.04 16.52
N SER A 12 -18.78 2.64 15.40
CA SER A 12 -17.73 3.41 14.75
C SER A 12 -17.56 3.00 13.29
N TYR A 13 -16.95 3.87 12.50
CA TYR A 13 -16.57 3.58 11.11
C TYR A 13 -15.27 4.32 10.77
N TYR A 14 -14.59 3.84 9.73
CA TYR A 14 -13.38 4.42 9.18
C TYR A 14 -13.36 4.23 7.67
N PRO A 15 -12.94 5.21 6.86
CA PRO A 15 -12.62 6.61 7.22
C PRO A 15 -13.79 7.36 7.87
N ALA A 16 -13.50 8.37 8.69
CA ALA A 16 -14.55 9.23 9.23
C ALA A 16 -15.11 10.17 8.15
N ASN A 17 -16.34 10.65 8.33
CA ASN A 17 -16.97 11.53 7.34
C ASN A 17 -16.20 12.86 7.21
N GLY A 18 -15.74 13.15 5.99
CA GLY A 18 -14.93 14.31 5.66
C GLY A 18 -13.42 14.12 5.87
N ASP A 19 -12.95 12.91 6.19
CA ASP A 19 -11.52 12.64 6.26
C ASP A 19 -10.86 12.88 4.90
N VAL A 20 -9.62 13.38 4.94
CA VAL A 20 -8.79 13.64 3.75
C VAL A 20 -7.44 12.96 3.91
N GLY A 21 -6.79 12.63 2.79
CA GLY A 21 -5.46 12.03 2.84
C GLY A 21 -5.48 10.52 3.15
N ILE A 22 -6.59 9.84 2.92
CA ILE A 22 -6.71 8.41 3.20
C ILE A 22 -5.75 7.60 2.32
N PRO A 23 -4.93 6.69 2.87
CA PRO A 23 -4.01 5.88 2.06
C PRO A 23 -4.76 5.11 0.96
N LEU A 24 -4.19 5.06 -0.25
CA LEU A 24 -4.89 4.51 -1.42
C LEU A 24 -5.25 3.03 -1.29
N SER A 25 -4.51 2.28 -0.47
CA SER A 25 -4.72 0.84 -0.28
C SER A 25 -5.41 0.53 1.06
N ASP A 26 -5.98 1.53 1.72
CA ASP A 26 -6.64 1.31 3.00
C ASP A 26 -8.02 0.64 2.84
N SER A 27 -8.49 0.03 3.91
CA SER A 27 -9.81 -0.60 3.96
C SER A 27 -10.84 0.31 4.63
N ILE A 28 -12.09 0.22 4.17
CA ILE A 28 -13.22 0.86 4.85
C ILE A 28 -13.75 -0.13 5.89
N THR A 29 -14.00 0.35 7.11
CA THR A 29 -14.51 -0.49 8.19
C THR A 29 -15.73 0.12 8.86
N ILE A 30 -16.67 -0.72 9.26
CA ILE A 30 -17.85 -0.35 10.05
C ILE A 30 -17.97 -1.36 11.20
N LEU A 31 -18.06 -0.85 12.43
CA LEU A 31 -18.33 -1.63 13.63
C LEU A 31 -19.77 -1.39 14.07
N PHE A 32 -20.56 -2.46 14.10
CA PHE A 32 -21.95 -2.43 14.54
C PHE A 32 -22.06 -2.62 16.06
N ASP A 33 -23.19 -2.25 16.65
CA ASP A 33 -23.48 -2.43 18.08
C ASP A 33 -23.94 -3.86 18.41
N ARG A 34 -24.24 -4.67 17.39
CA ARG A 34 -24.78 -6.03 17.50
C ARG A 34 -24.32 -6.94 16.35
N ALA A 35 -24.70 -8.21 16.43
CA ALA A 35 -24.49 -9.18 15.35
C ALA A 35 -25.39 -8.88 14.15
N MET A 36 -24.77 -8.69 12.98
CA MET A 36 -25.45 -8.36 11.71
C MET A 36 -25.46 -9.54 10.74
N ASN A 37 -26.49 -9.63 9.91
CA ASN A 37 -26.54 -10.61 8.82
C ASN A 37 -25.51 -10.23 7.74
N THR A 38 -24.46 -11.04 7.60
CA THR A 38 -23.33 -10.74 6.70
C THR A 38 -23.65 -10.92 5.23
N GLU A 39 -24.67 -11.72 4.87
CA GLU A 39 -25.12 -11.86 3.49
C GLU A 39 -25.84 -10.59 3.04
N ARG A 40 -26.76 -10.10 3.88
CA ARG A 40 -27.45 -8.82 3.63
C ARG A 40 -26.50 -7.64 3.61
N LEU A 41 -25.56 -7.55 4.54
CA LEU A 41 -24.58 -6.47 4.54
C LEU A 41 -23.74 -6.38 3.24
N LYS A 42 -23.53 -7.48 2.50
CA LYS A 42 -22.85 -7.44 1.20
C LYS A 42 -23.72 -6.83 0.10
N GLU A 43 -25.04 -6.95 0.22
CA GLU A 43 -26.03 -6.39 -0.70
C GLU A 43 -26.27 -4.91 -0.37
N ASP A 44 -26.30 -4.57 0.93
CA ASP A 44 -26.71 -3.26 1.44
C ASP A 44 -25.56 -2.24 1.57
N PHE A 45 -24.31 -2.69 1.50
CA PHE A 45 -23.13 -1.81 1.54
C PHE A 45 -22.49 -1.67 0.16
N PHE A 46 -22.23 -0.43 -0.25
CA PHE A 46 -21.49 -0.13 -1.47
C PHE A 46 -20.68 1.16 -1.33
N VAL A 47 -19.68 1.33 -2.19
CA VAL A 47 -18.81 2.50 -2.21
C VAL A 47 -18.87 3.12 -3.60
N GLU A 48 -19.15 4.42 -3.66
CA GLU A 48 -19.19 5.18 -4.90
C GLU A 48 -17.87 5.92 -5.11
N GLY A 49 -17.38 5.92 -6.35
CA GLY A 49 -16.16 6.61 -6.74
C GLY A 49 -15.76 6.31 -8.19
N PRO A 50 -14.97 7.20 -8.83
CA PRO A 50 -14.65 7.18 -10.27
C PRO A 50 -13.85 5.97 -10.78
N ASP A 51 -13.52 5.01 -9.91
CA ASP A 51 -12.66 3.87 -10.27
C ASP A 51 -13.29 2.90 -11.29
N THR A 52 -14.60 3.01 -11.55
CA THR A 52 -15.30 2.22 -12.57
C THR A 52 -15.73 2.98 -13.82
N ASP A 53 -15.37 4.25 -13.98
CA ASP A 53 -15.58 4.96 -15.25
C ASP A 53 -14.52 4.53 -16.28
N GLN A 54 -14.58 3.25 -16.67
CA GLN A 54 -13.86 2.72 -17.82
C GLN A 54 -14.73 2.96 -19.04
N TRP A 55 -14.55 4.12 -19.67
CA TRP A 55 -14.91 4.43 -21.05
C TRP A 55 -15.30 3.19 -21.88
N ILE A 56 -16.61 2.89 -21.94
CA ILE A 56 -17.11 1.75 -22.71
C ILE A 56 -17.21 2.22 -24.17
N GLY A 57 -16.34 1.68 -25.03
CA GLY A 57 -16.43 1.87 -26.47
C GLY A 57 -17.75 1.31 -27.03
N PRO A 58 -18.21 1.77 -28.19
CA PRO A 58 -19.52 1.39 -28.73
C PRO A 58 -19.56 -0.10 -29.06
N GLY A 59 -20.35 -0.91 -28.33
CA GLY A 59 -20.67 -2.26 -28.79
C GLY A 59 -21.13 -3.34 -27.80
N LEU A 60 -21.90 -3.07 -26.73
CA LEU A 60 -22.47 -4.15 -25.90
C LEU A 60 -23.97 -3.88 -25.59
N MET A 61 -24.79 -4.92 -25.79
CA MET A 61 -26.26 -4.95 -25.76
C MET A 61 -26.71 -6.39 -25.41
N GLU A 62 -26.65 -6.81 -24.15
CA GLU A 62 -27.41 -7.95 -23.64
C GLU A 62 -27.53 -7.92 -22.09
N LEU A 63 -28.73 -7.61 -21.58
CA LEU A 63 -28.98 -7.17 -20.19
C LEU A 63 -29.58 -8.27 -19.28
N LYS A 64 -28.98 -8.49 -18.10
CA LYS A 64 -29.48 -9.34 -16.99
C LYS A 64 -29.39 -8.59 -15.65
N ASP A 65 -30.29 -8.92 -14.72
CA ASP A 65 -30.53 -8.27 -13.41
C ASP A 65 -29.30 -8.09 -12.50
N PRO A 66 -29.34 -7.12 -11.56
CA PRO A 66 -28.17 -6.64 -10.85
C PRO A 66 -27.69 -7.52 -9.67
N ASP A 67 -26.53 -8.15 -9.84
CA ASP A 67 -25.73 -8.76 -8.77
C ASP A 67 -24.46 -7.90 -8.56
N ASN A 68 -23.94 -7.78 -7.34
CA ASN A 68 -22.74 -6.98 -6.95
C ASN A 68 -21.39 -7.46 -7.55
N ILE A 69 -21.45 -8.14 -8.69
CA ILE A 69 -20.37 -8.56 -9.57
C ILE A 69 -20.53 -7.75 -10.85
N SER A 70 -19.64 -6.77 -11.07
CA SER A 70 -19.43 -6.05 -12.34
C SER A 70 -20.50 -6.31 -13.41
N GLN A 71 -21.56 -5.51 -13.39
CA GLN A 71 -22.60 -5.59 -14.41
C GLN A 71 -22.08 -4.98 -15.72
N GLY A 72 -21.32 -5.79 -16.46
CA GLY A 72 -21.16 -5.56 -17.89
C GLY A 72 -22.49 -5.85 -18.57
N ASP A 73 -23.41 -4.87 -18.54
CA ASP A 73 -24.19 -4.39 -19.68
C ASP A 73 -25.33 -3.40 -19.31
N LEU A 74 -25.59 -3.09 -18.02
CA LEU A 74 -26.69 -2.20 -17.55
C LEU A 74 -26.43 -0.70 -17.80
N ASP A 75 -26.43 -0.32 -19.08
CA ASP A 75 -25.67 0.82 -19.58
C ASP A 75 -26.48 2.08 -19.94
N ASP A 76 -27.59 2.39 -19.23
CA ASP A 76 -28.34 3.65 -19.48
C ASP A 76 -28.54 4.52 -18.23
N PHE A 77 -28.75 3.94 -17.05
CA PHE A 77 -28.85 4.73 -15.81
C PHE A 77 -27.48 5.24 -15.33
N LEU A 78 -26.42 4.46 -15.59
CA LEU A 78 -25.04 4.77 -15.22
C LEU A 78 -24.39 5.85 -16.12
N LYS A 79 -25.07 6.27 -17.19
CA LYS A 79 -24.61 7.34 -18.11
C LYS A 79 -25.10 8.74 -17.72
N SER A 80 -25.81 8.87 -16.60
CA SER A 80 -26.20 10.18 -16.08
C SER A 80 -24.95 11.02 -15.80
N PRO A 81 -24.82 12.23 -16.37
CA PRO A 81 -23.67 13.10 -16.11
C PRO A 81 -23.53 13.36 -14.61
N GLY A 82 -22.56 12.72 -13.97
CA GLY A 82 -22.31 12.84 -12.54
C GLY A 82 -22.37 11.53 -11.74
N TYR A 83 -22.83 10.41 -12.32
CA TYR A 83 -22.66 9.12 -11.66
C TYR A 83 -21.19 8.69 -11.72
N ARG A 84 -20.58 8.46 -10.56
CA ARG A 84 -19.14 8.17 -10.47
C ARG A 84 -18.81 6.69 -10.57
N GLY A 85 -19.80 5.80 -10.55
CA GLY A 85 -19.55 4.36 -10.54
C GLY A 85 -19.42 3.78 -9.12
N ILE A 86 -19.46 2.45 -9.02
CA ILE A 86 -19.27 1.69 -7.77
C ILE A 86 -17.85 1.14 -7.72
N VAL A 87 -17.13 1.37 -6.63
CA VAL A 87 -15.79 0.81 -6.41
C VAL A 87 -15.91 -0.71 -6.22
N GLN A 88 -15.16 -1.46 -7.02
CA GLN A 88 -15.09 -2.92 -6.90
C GLN A 88 -14.22 -3.33 -5.71
N GLY A 89 -14.67 -4.31 -4.93
CA GLY A 89 -13.92 -4.78 -3.76
C GLY A 89 -14.39 -6.13 -3.23
N THR A 90 -13.74 -6.55 -2.15
CA THR A 90 -14.05 -7.76 -1.40
C THR A 90 -14.46 -7.42 0.02
N PHE A 91 -15.40 -8.19 0.56
CA PHE A 91 -15.87 -8.05 1.93
C PHE A 91 -15.24 -9.09 2.85
N GLU A 92 -14.79 -8.64 4.01
CA GLU A 92 -14.38 -9.47 5.14
C GLU A 92 -15.24 -9.08 6.35
N PHE A 93 -15.70 -10.09 7.11
CA PHE A 93 -16.51 -9.89 8.30
C PHE A 93 -15.80 -10.51 9.50
N LYS A 94 -15.75 -9.78 10.61
CA LYS A 94 -15.19 -10.26 11.87
C LYS A 94 -16.23 -10.19 12.97
N SER A 95 -16.25 -11.21 13.81
CA SER A 95 -17.01 -11.23 15.06
C SER A 95 -16.15 -10.61 16.16
N ILE A 96 -16.55 -9.44 16.65
CA ILE A 96 -15.79 -8.67 17.65
C ILE A 96 -16.52 -8.75 18.99
N SER A 97 -15.75 -8.81 20.09
CA SER A 97 -16.32 -8.80 21.44
C SER A 97 -17.18 -7.54 21.69
N MET A 98 -18.29 -7.74 22.41
CA MET A 98 -19.16 -6.66 22.87
C MET A 98 -18.47 -5.72 23.87
N THR A 99 -17.52 -6.25 24.66
CA THR A 99 -16.81 -5.50 25.71
C THR A 99 -15.51 -4.88 25.22
N ASP A 100 -14.86 -5.49 24.22
CA ASP A 100 -13.57 -5.04 23.69
C ASP A 100 -13.59 -5.03 22.15
N ALA A 101 -13.46 -3.84 21.56
CA ALA A 101 -13.51 -3.66 20.09
C ALA A 101 -12.28 -4.21 19.36
N THR A 102 -11.26 -4.66 20.10
CA THR A 102 -9.99 -5.16 19.55
C THR A 102 -9.89 -6.69 19.54
N VAL A 103 -10.78 -7.38 20.25
CA VAL A 103 -10.74 -8.83 20.41
C VAL A 103 -11.72 -9.48 19.43
N GLU A 104 -11.19 -10.32 18.55
CA GLU A 104 -11.98 -11.22 17.70
C GLU A 104 -12.45 -12.43 18.53
N VAL A 105 -13.72 -12.79 18.38
CA VAL A 105 -14.37 -13.87 19.12
C VAL A 105 -14.98 -14.88 18.16
N ASP A 106 -15.22 -16.11 18.64
CA ASP A 106 -15.92 -17.13 17.86
C ASP A 106 -17.37 -16.69 17.59
N PRO A 107 -17.86 -16.68 16.33
CA PRO A 107 -19.27 -16.40 16.03
C PRO A 107 -20.27 -17.34 16.73
N ALA A 108 -19.85 -18.52 17.20
CA ALA A 108 -20.68 -19.41 18.00
C ALA A 108 -20.99 -18.88 19.42
N SER A 109 -20.29 -17.84 19.88
CA SER A 109 -20.38 -17.32 21.26
C SER A 109 -21.70 -16.61 21.60
N ASN A 110 -22.63 -16.41 20.65
CA ASN A 110 -23.86 -15.60 20.72
C ASN A 110 -23.69 -14.11 21.12
N ASP A 111 -22.65 -13.76 21.88
CA ASP A 111 -22.35 -12.42 22.36
C ASP A 111 -21.21 -11.78 21.55
N TYR A 112 -21.51 -11.37 20.32
CA TYR A 112 -20.57 -10.63 19.48
C TYR A 112 -21.28 -9.52 18.71
N ARG A 113 -20.48 -8.59 18.20
CA ARG A 113 -20.89 -7.60 17.21
C ARG A 113 -20.15 -7.80 15.90
N THR A 114 -20.79 -7.42 14.80
CA THR A 114 -20.17 -7.55 13.48
C THR A 114 -19.26 -6.36 13.19
N LYS A 115 -18.08 -6.65 12.64
CA LYS A 115 -17.23 -5.66 11.96
C LYS A 115 -17.18 -5.98 10.47
N LEU A 116 -17.69 -5.06 9.65
CA LEU A 116 -17.56 -5.09 8.19
C LEU A 116 -16.22 -4.46 7.80
N ILE A 117 -15.51 -5.11 6.89
CA ILE A 117 -14.26 -4.61 6.29
C ILE A 117 -14.40 -4.73 4.77
N PHE A 118 -14.42 -3.61 4.08
CA PHE A 118 -14.41 -3.53 2.63
C PHE A 118 -13.00 -3.21 2.14
N LYS A 119 -12.46 -4.06 1.28
CA LYS A 119 -11.15 -3.89 0.64
C LYS A 119 -11.34 -3.70 -0.86
N SER A 120 -10.98 -2.54 -1.38
CA SER A 120 -11.02 -2.31 -2.83
C SER A 120 -10.09 -3.28 -3.56
N THR A 121 -10.51 -3.77 -4.73
CA THR A 121 -9.70 -4.66 -5.58
C THR A 121 -8.52 -3.93 -6.22
N ARG A 122 -8.63 -2.60 -6.36
CA ARG A 122 -7.56 -1.72 -6.83
C ARG A 122 -7.34 -0.60 -5.80
N PRO A 123 -6.12 -0.08 -5.64
CA PRO A 123 -5.93 1.12 -4.83
C PRO A 123 -6.83 2.24 -5.34
N PHE A 124 -7.43 3.01 -4.43
CA PHE A 124 -8.22 4.18 -4.75
C PHE A 124 -7.40 5.14 -5.64
N ALA A 125 -8.03 5.74 -6.65
CA ALA A 125 -7.41 6.86 -7.37
C ALA A 125 -7.06 8.01 -6.41
N PRO A 126 -5.92 8.70 -6.59
CA PRO A 126 -5.43 9.73 -5.68
C PRO A 126 -6.22 11.05 -5.78
N MET A 127 -6.37 11.75 -4.65
CA MET A 127 -7.08 13.04 -4.55
C MET A 127 -8.52 12.98 -5.08
N ILE A 128 -9.20 11.87 -4.80
CA ILE A 128 -10.57 11.62 -5.22
C ILE A 128 -11.46 11.45 -3.99
N THR A 129 -12.64 12.05 -4.04
CA THR A 129 -13.70 11.82 -3.05
C THR A 129 -14.47 10.54 -3.37
N TYR A 130 -14.58 9.67 -2.37
CA TYR A 130 -15.40 8.47 -2.35
C TYR A 130 -16.54 8.64 -1.36
N THR A 131 -17.66 7.96 -1.59
CA THR A 131 -18.81 7.93 -0.68
C THR A 131 -19.17 6.49 -0.36
N ALA A 132 -19.02 6.08 0.90
CA ALA A 132 -19.49 4.79 1.37
C ALA A 132 -20.94 4.91 1.82
N ASN A 133 -21.77 3.99 1.34
CA ASN A 133 -23.20 3.95 1.58
C ASN A 133 -23.57 2.63 2.24
N LEU A 134 -24.35 2.72 3.33
CA LEU A 134 -25.04 1.60 3.95
C LEU A 134 -26.54 1.93 3.97
N ILE A 135 -27.33 1.12 3.29
CA ILE A 135 -28.79 1.24 3.29
C ILE A 135 -29.41 0.34 4.37
N GLU A 136 -30.74 0.25 4.38
CA GLU A 136 -31.48 -0.65 5.26
C GLU A 136 -30.86 -2.04 5.28
N THR A 137 -30.66 -2.59 6.47
CA THR A 137 -30.03 -3.91 6.63
C THR A 137 -30.66 -4.70 7.79
N LEU A 138 -30.34 -5.99 7.88
CA LEU A 138 -30.92 -6.92 8.86
C LEU A 138 -29.87 -7.41 9.87
N ASP A 139 -30.28 -7.53 11.14
CA ASP A 139 -29.49 -8.26 12.13
C ASP A 139 -29.63 -9.79 11.98
N THR A 140 -28.90 -10.56 12.78
CA THR A 140 -28.98 -12.04 12.74
C THR A 140 -30.32 -12.60 13.20
N THR A 141 -31.18 -11.79 13.82
CA THR A 141 -32.55 -12.15 14.22
C THR A 141 -33.60 -11.81 13.17
N GLY A 142 -33.19 -11.14 12.08
CA GLY A 142 -34.09 -10.66 11.03
C GLY A 142 -34.76 -9.33 11.37
N THR A 143 -34.33 -8.64 12.43
CA THR A 143 -34.82 -7.29 12.74
C THR A 143 -34.17 -6.30 11.79
N SER A 144 -35.00 -5.53 11.07
CA SER A 144 -34.54 -4.49 10.16
C SER A 144 -34.10 -3.23 10.91
N TRP A 145 -33.01 -2.64 10.46
CA TRP A 145 -32.64 -1.27 10.75
C TRP A 145 -32.98 -0.38 9.54
N PRO A 146 -34.08 0.41 9.58
CA PRO A 146 -34.60 1.14 8.42
C PRO A 146 -33.88 2.48 8.18
N GLY A 147 -32.57 2.52 8.37
CA GLY A 147 -31.79 3.74 8.24
C GLY A 147 -30.96 3.81 6.96
N TYR A 148 -30.32 4.97 6.79
CA TYR A 148 -29.32 5.20 5.76
C TYR A 148 -28.10 5.88 6.38
N VAL A 149 -26.91 5.37 6.07
CA VAL A 149 -25.64 5.99 6.44
C VAL A 149 -24.82 6.22 5.18
N GLY A 150 -24.57 7.49 4.87
CA GLY A 150 -23.60 7.90 3.88
C GLY A 150 -22.45 8.65 4.57
N PHE A 151 -21.21 8.27 4.28
CA PHE A 151 -20.03 9.05 4.68
C PHE A 151 -19.06 9.17 3.51
N SER A 152 -18.44 10.33 3.38
CA SER A 152 -17.50 10.60 2.30
C SER A 152 -16.09 10.81 2.83
N PHE A 153 -15.08 10.47 2.04
CA PHE A 153 -13.68 10.68 2.36
C PHE A 153 -12.88 10.97 1.09
N GLU A 154 -11.77 11.69 1.22
CA GLU A 154 -10.84 11.98 0.12
C GLU A 154 -9.58 11.13 0.25
N SER A 155 -9.25 10.39 -0.79
CA SER A 155 -8.00 9.65 -0.89
C SER A 155 -6.80 10.59 -0.94
N GLY A 156 -5.66 10.15 -0.42
CA GLY A 156 -4.42 10.90 -0.44
C GLY A 156 -3.82 11.05 -1.85
N SER A 157 -2.68 11.73 -1.94
CA SER A 157 -1.97 11.97 -3.20
C SER A 157 -1.24 10.75 -3.78
N GLY A 158 -1.38 9.57 -3.16
CA GLY A 158 -0.68 8.35 -3.59
C GLY A 158 0.75 8.21 -3.10
N SER A 159 1.20 9.07 -2.18
CA SER A 159 2.41 8.78 -1.41
C SER A 159 2.07 7.73 -0.36
N ILE A 160 2.68 6.54 -0.47
CA ILE A 160 2.62 5.50 0.57
C ILE A 160 3.48 6.02 1.74
N THR A 161 2.88 6.82 2.62
CA THR A 161 3.54 7.37 3.82
C THR A 161 3.46 6.45 5.03
N GLN A 162 2.94 5.23 4.90
CA GLN A 162 2.97 4.29 6.01
C GLN A 162 4.41 3.84 6.24
N LEU A 163 5.08 4.50 7.18
CA LEU A 163 6.33 4.01 7.75
C LEU A 163 6.05 2.57 8.21
N PRO A 164 6.87 1.58 7.81
CA PRO A 164 6.76 0.24 8.38
C PRO A 164 6.84 0.36 9.91
N ALA A 165 5.84 -0.20 10.62
CA ALA A 165 5.73 -0.10 12.08
C ALA A 165 6.94 -0.71 12.82
N SER A 166 7.72 -1.52 12.11
CA SER A 166 9.08 -1.84 12.50
C SER A 166 10.00 -0.67 12.13
N ILE A 167 10.18 0.27 13.06
CA ILE A 167 11.48 0.90 13.22
C ILE A 167 12.48 -0.24 13.33
N SER A 168 13.19 -0.51 12.24
CA SER A 168 14.42 -1.27 12.33
C SER A 168 15.27 -0.49 13.33
N SER A 169 15.49 -1.05 14.52
CA SER A 169 16.40 -0.49 15.49
C SER A 169 17.80 -0.64 14.90
N SER A 170 18.11 0.18 13.91
CA SER A 170 19.49 0.45 13.60
C SER A 170 20.02 1.13 14.85
N ILE A 171 20.88 0.41 15.56
CA ILE A 171 21.58 0.86 16.75
C ILE A 171 22.49 2.01 16.30
N LEU A 172 21.92 3.19 16.16
CA LEU A 172 22.65 4.44 16.15
C LEU A 172 22.32 5.12 17.47
N THR A 173 23.00 4.64 18.50
CA THR A 173 23.18 5.35 19.77
C THR A 173 23.77 6.72 19.47
N SER A 174 22.91 7.74 19.46
CA SER A 174 23.31 9.14 19.38
C SER A 174 24.09 9.49 20.65
N GLY A 175 25.42 9.46 20.55
CA GLY A 175 26.34 9.74 21.66
C GLY A 175 27.69 9.06 21.52
N ALA A 176 27.80 8.02 20.69
CA ALA A 176 29.09 7.52 20.26
C ALA A 176 29.46 8.20 18.95
N SER A 177 30.42 9.13 19.00
CA SER A 177 31.36 9.36 17.88
C SER A 177 31.68 7.99 17.29
N PRO A 178 31.66 7.78 15.95
CA PRO A 178 31.79 6.45 15.37
C PRO A 178 33.06 5.80 15.92
N SER A 179 32.88 4.98 16.95
CA SER A 179 33.88 4.05 17.40
C SER A 179 33.94 3.13 16.22
N THR A 180 35.06 3.22 15.51
CA THR A 180 35.58 2.18 14.65
C THR A 180 35.28 0.86 15.31
N VAL A 181 34.15 0.24 14.95
CA VAL A 181 33.99 -1.19 15.14
C VAL A 181 34.95 -1.74 14.12
N ALA A 182 36.21 -1.79 14.55
CA ALA A 182 37.23 -2.55 13.91
C ALA A 182 36.64 -3.95 13.83
N ALA A 183 36.15 -4.31 12.65
CA ALA A 183 36.16 -5.68 12.26
C ALA A 183 37.57 -6.14 12.57
N THR A 184 37.73 -7.00 13.58
CA THR A 184 38.95 -7.76 13.83
C THR A 184 39.08 -8.78 12.70
N SER A 185 39.17 -8.29 11.47
CA SER A 185 39.98 -8.88 10.43
C SER A 185 41.39 -8.44 10.74
N ASP A 186 42.35 -9.36 10.72
CA ASP A 186 43.77 -9.21 11.08
C ASP A 186 44.56 -8.17 10.24
N GLY A 187 43.98 -7.03 9.83
CA GLY A 187 44.62 -6.04 8.95
C GLY A 187 44.97 -6.58 7.56
N THR A 188 44.70 -7.86 7.30
CA THR A 188 45.08 -8.59 6.08
C THR A 188 44.01 -8.53 5.00
N GLY A 189 42.78 -8.12 5.32
CA GLY A 189 41.71 -7.93 4.34
C GLY A 189 42.02 -6.86 3.30
N LEU A 190 41.34 -6.95 2.16
CA LEU A 190 41.32 -5.94 1.10
C LEU A 190 40.46 -4.74 1.57
N LYS A 191 40.97 -3.52 1.47
CA LYS A 191 40.27 -2.30 1.88
C LYS A 191 40.04 -1.39 0.70
N MET A 192 38.81 -0.91 0.54
CA MET A 192 38.51 0.16 -0.41
C MET A 192 39.08 1.49 0.10
N LEU A 193 39.90 2.16 -0.71
CA LEU A 193 40.47 3.46 -0.42
C LEU A 193 39.60 4.61 -0.95
N SER A 194 39.07 4.45 -2.16
CA SER A 194 38.22 5.45 -2.81
C SER A 194 37.37 4.84 -3.91
N SER A 195 36.30 5.53 -4.28
CA SER A 195 35.48 5.24 -5.46
C SER A 195 35.17 6.52 -6.22
N SER A 196 34.98 6.40 -7.53
CA SER A 196 34.43 7.44 -8.40
C SER A 196 33.29 6.84 -9.23
N PRO A 197 32.04 7.28 -9.05
CA PRO A 197 31.62 8.30 -8.09
C PRO A 197 31.88 7.94 -6.62
N VAL A 198 31.95 8.96 -5.77
CA VAL A 198 32.07 8.76 -4.32
C VAL A 198 30.84 7.99 -3.83
N ASP A 199 31.04 7.10 -2.85
CA ASP A 199 29.95 6.38 -2.20
C ASP A 199 28.82 7.34 -1.76
N PHE A 200 27.58 6.91 -1.98
CA PHE A 200 26.36 7.71 -1.80
C PHE A 200 26.26 9.03 -2.62
N SER A 201 27.06 9.21 -3.68
CA SER A 201 26.90 10.38 -4.55
C SER A 201 25.53 10.37 -5.25
N THR A 202 24.73 11.41 -5.01
CA THR A 202 23.40 11.60 -5.61
C THR A 202 23.41 12.47 -6.85
N LYS A 203 24.54 13.12 -7.17
CA LYS A 203 24.68 14.07 -8.28
C LYS A 203 25.71 13.58 -9.30
N ASN A 204 25.50 12.38 -9.83
CA ASN A 204 26.35 11.82 -10.88
C ASN A 204 25.91 12.35 -12.25
N ALA A 205 26.84 12.40 -13.20
CA ALA A 205 26.52 12.76 -14.57
C ALA A 205 25.53 11.74 -15.16
N SER A 206 24.56 12.21 -15.95
CA SER A 206 23.53 11.35 -16.56
C SER A 206 24.09 10.36 -17.58
N ASP A 207 25.31 10.61 -18.08
CA ASP A 207 26.08 9.81 -19.01
C ASP A 207 27.21 9.02 -18.32
N LEU A 208 27.11 8.79 -17.01
CA LEU A 208 28.09 7.98 -16.28
C LEU A 208 28.12 6.55 -16.82
N THR A 209 29.19 6.20 -17.53
CA THR A 209 29.44 4.85 -18.05
C THR A 209 30.53 4.09 -17.29
N GLU A 210 31.20 4.72 -16.32
CA GLU A 210 32.37 4.14 -15.66
C GLU A 210 32.35 4.38 -14.14
N ILE A 211 32.53 3.31 -13.37
CA ILE A 211 32.74 3.34 -11.92
C ILE A 211 34.14 2.81 -11.63
N THR A 212 34.94 3.58 -10.89
CA THR A 212 36.32 3.21 -10.55
C THR A 212 36.47 3.07 -9.05
N ILE A 213 37.01 1.95 -8.58
CA ILE A 213 37.24 1.63 -7.17
C ILE A 213 38.73 1.35 -6.97
N ASN A 214 39.36 2.08 -6.04
CA ASN A 214 40.76 1.87 -5.68
C ASN A 214 40.86 1.13 -4.35
N PHE A 215 41.71 0.12 -4.29
CA PHE A 215 41.96 -0.68 -3.09
C PHE A 215 43.36 -0.43 -2.52
N ASP A 216 43.60 -0.90 -1.30
CA ASP A 216 44.89 -0.78 -0.63
C ASP A 216 45.96 -1.74 -1.19
N LYS A 217 45.52 -2.86 -1.78
CA LYS A 217 46.34 -3.94 -2.33
C LYS A 217 45.97 -4.23 -3.79
N ASP A 218 46.90 -4.87 -4.50
CA ASP A 218 46.64 -5.31 -5.87
C ASP A 218 45.54 -6.38 -5.88
N LEU A 219 44.67 -6.28 -6.88
CA LEU A 219 43.57 -7.21 -7.10
C LEU A 219 44.04 -8.36 -7.99
N ASP A 220 43.64 -9.59 -7.62
CA ASP A 220 43.77 -10.72 -8.51
C ASP A 220 42.61 -10.72 -9.51
N ALA A 221 42.92 -10.40 -10.77
CA ALA A 221 41.96 -10.32 -11.86
C ALA A 221 41.16 -11.64 -12.08
N ALA A 222 41.73 -12.80 -11.75
CA ALA A 222 41.03 -14.08 -11.87
C ALA A 222 39.89 -14.23 -10.84
N THR A 223 39.96 -13.48 -9.73
CA THR A 223 38.96 -13.53 -8.65
C THR A 223 37.86 -12.49 -8.78
N VAL A 224 38.01 -11.53 -9.69
CA VAL A 224 37.06 -10.45 -9.96
C VAL A 224 36.17 -10.84 -11.12
N THR A 225 35.07 -11.54 -10.81
CA THR A 225 34.13 -12.08 -11.81
C THR A 225 32.80 -11.32 -11.82
N ASN A 226 32.01 -11.54 -12.87
CA ASN A 226 30.69 -10.91 -13.03
C ASN A 226 29.68 -11.32 -11.96
N GLU A 227 29.89 -12.46 -11.30
CA GLU A 227 29.08 -12.97 -10.20
C GLU A 227 29.43 -12.28 -8.87
N ARG A 228 30.69 -11.86 -8.70
CA ARG A 228 31.19 -11.22 -7.47
C ARG A 228 30.99 -9.71 -7.46
N VAL A 229 31.01 -9.08 -8.64
CA VAL A 229 30.70 -7.65 -8.78
C VAL A 229 29.25 -7.53 -9.22
N VAL A 230 28.38 -6.96 -8.39
CA VAL A 230 26.96 -6.77 -8.73
C VAL A 230 26.71 -5.29 -8.96
N VAL A 231 26.08 -4.96 -10.10
CA VAL A 231 25.71 -3.59 -10.47
C VAL A 231 24.22 -3.58 -10.74
N GLU A 232 23.50 -2.82 -9.94
CA GLU A 232 22.04 -2.76 -9.95
C GLU A 232 21.58 -1.32 -10.08
N THR A 233 20.44 -1.15 -10.74
CA THR A 233 19.76 0.15 -10.79
C THR A 233 18.64 0.18 -9.80
N PHE A 234 18.57 1.29 -9.06
CA PHE A 234 17.46 1.62 -8.19
C PHE A 234 16.75 2.84 -8.75
N LEU A 235 15.46 2.97 -8.44
CA LEU A 235 14.75 4.21 -8.70
C LEU A 235 15.40 5.31 -7.85
N ALA A 236 15.73 6.44 -8.47
CA ALA A 236 16.05 7.64 -7.73
C ALA A 236 14.83 8.00 -6.87
N SER A 237 14.91 7.75 -5.57
CA SER A 237 13.89 8.16 -4.63
C SER A 237 14.54 8.84 -3.45
N ASP A 238 13.96 9.96 -3.05
CA ASP A 238 14.33 10.72 -1.86
C ASP A 238 13.89 10.02 -0.55
N HIS A 239 13.47 8.75 -0.62
CA HIS A 239 12.89 8.01 0.49
C HIS A 239 13.88 6.97 1.06
N PRO A 240 14.32 7.10 2.34
CA PRO A 240 15.40 6.27 2.93
C PRO A 240 15.05 4.79 3.10
N ASN A 241 13.79 4.39 2.86
CA ASN A 241 13.33 3.00 2.95
C ASN A 241 13.05 2.33 1.59
N LEU A 242 13.31 3.00 0.46
CA LEU A 242 13.32 2.33 -0.85
C LEU A 242 14.66 1.63 -1.07
N VAL A 243 14.92 0.61 -0.26
CA VAL A 243 15.74 -0.54 -0.68
C VAL A 243 14.89 -1.32 -1.68
N GLY A 244 14.52 -0.66 -2.78
CA GLY A 244 13.61 -1.19 -3.77
C GLY A 244 14.26 -2.36 -4.47
N THR A 245 13.49 -3.40 -4.75
CA THR A 245 13.87 -4.46 -5.68
C THR A 245 14.58 -3.85 -6.89
N ALA A 246 15.83 -4.24 -7.14
CA ALA A 246 16.62 -3.72 -8.24
C ALA A 246 15.79 -3.73 -9.53
N LYS A 247 15.74 -2.60 -10.26
CA LYS A 247 15.00 -2.51 -11.53
C LYS A 247 15.57 -3.46 -12.58
N GLY A 248 16.84 -3.79 -12.44
CA GLY A 248 17.51 -4.79 -13.26
C GLY A 248 19.00 -4.82 -12.96
N LYS A 249 19.63 -5.94 -13.34
CA LYS A 249 21.09 -6.06 -13.40
C LYS A 249 21.57 -5.37 -14.67
N LEU A 250 22.57 -4.50 -14.56
CA LEU A 250 23.19 -3.90 -15.73
C LEU A 250 24.23 -4.83 -16.34
N ALA A 251 24.31 -4.84 -17.67
CA ALA A 251 25.47 -5.39 -18.35
C ALA A 251 26.71 -4.60 -17.91
N LYS A 252 27.85 -5.28 -17.81
CA LYS A 252 29.08 -4.64 -17.35
C LYS A 252 30.33 -5.30 -17.92
N GLN A 253 31.39 -4.51 -18.03
CA GLN A 253 32.74 -4.97 -18.30
C GLN A 253 33.65 -4.62 -17.12
N LEU A 254 34.36 -5.61 -16.60
CA LEU A 254 35.29 -5.44 -15.48
C LEU A 254 36.72 -5.38 -16.01
N VAL A 255 37.47 -4.34 -15.61
CA VAL A 255 38.89 -4.19 -15.92
C VAL A 255 39.66 -4.00 -14.61
N VAL A 256 40.60 -4.90 -14.35
CA VAL A 256 41.48 -4.84 -13.18
C VAL A 256 42.87 -4.37 -13.60
N ASN A 257 43.37 -3.31 -12.97
CA ASN A 257 44.71 -2.79 -13.19
C ASN A 257 45.39 -2.52 -11.84
N GLY A 258 46.19 -3.48 -11.36
CA GLY A 258 46.80 -3.44 -10.03
C GLY A 258 45.73 -3.28 -8.94
N LYS A 259 45.73 -2.12 -8.28
CA LYS A 259 44.82 -1.79 -7.18
C LYS A 259 43.46 -1.23 -7.61
N THR A 260 43.25 -1.04 -8.91
CA THR A 260 42.08 -0.35 -9.43
C THR A 260 41.16 -1.32 -10.16
N LEU A 261 39.90 -1.34 -9.74
CA LEU A 261 38.80 -1.98 -10.47
C LEU A 261 38.01 -0.91 -11.21
N THR A 262 37.93 -1.04 -12.53
CA THR A 262 37.09 -0.22 -13.40
C THR A 262 35.89 -1.05 -13.87
N ILE A 263 34.68 -0.54 -13.64
CA ILE A 263 33.41 -1.15 -14.01
C ILE A 263 32.78 -0.27 -15.07
N ARG A 264 32.73 -0.75 -16.31
CA ARG A 264 32.02 -0.07 -17.40
C ARG A 264 30.62 -0.64 -17.54
N ILE A 265 29.63 0.23 -17.61
CA ILE A 265 28.19 -0.07 -17.62
C ILE A 265 27.63 0.20 -19.01
#